data_AF-A0A959BMM1-F1
#
_entry.id   AF-A0A959BMM1-F1
#
_cell.length_a   1.000
_cell.length_b   1.000
_cell.length_c   1.000
_cell.angle_alpha   90.00
_cell.angle_beta   90.00
_cell.angle_gamma   90.00
#
_symmetry.space_group_name_H-M   'P 1'
#
loop_
_entity.id
_entity.type
_entity.pdbx_description
1 polymer ?
#
loop_
_entity_poly.entity_id
_entity_poly.type
_entity_poly.pdbx_seq_one_letter_code
_entity_poly.pdbx_strand_id
1 'polypeptide(L)' 'MRGWGEKLPCYKQIPSLLQILYVESERARISVMERLEGEDKWLESAYDKPEDAFLVSGNPISLKEVYAGTAGEVRPLD' A
#
# COMPACT_ATOMS: atom_id res chain seq x y z
N MET A 1 6.85 13.22 -1.52
CA MET A 1 7.70 12.05 -1.86
C MET A 1 8.97 11.84 -1.02
N ARG A 2 9.42 12.75 -0.14
CA ARG A 2 10.69 12.55 0.63
C ARG A 2 10.61 11.50 1.75
N GLY A 3 9.50 11.44 2.50
CA GLY A 3 9.42 10.58 3.69
C GLY A 3 9.36 9.07 3.41
N TRP A 4 8.91 8.65 2.23
CA TRP A 4 8.76 7.23 1.92
C TRP A 4 10.10 6.54 1.61
N GLY A 5 10.89 7.12 0.69
CA GLY A 5 12.19 6.58 0.32
C GLY A 5 13.19 6.54 1.49
N GLU A 6 13.07 7.47 2.44
CA GLU A 6 13.95 7.53 3.62
C GLU A 6 13.51 6.58 4.74
N LYS A 7 12.20 6.39 4.96
CA LYS A 7 11.68 5.56 6.06
C LYS A 7 11.57 4.08 5.71
N LEU A 8 11.33 3.76 4.43
CA LEU A 8 11.11 2.40 3.97
C LEU A 8 12.26 1.44 4.34
N PRO A 9 13.56 1.80 4.15
CA PRO A 9 14.66 0.92 4.57
C PRO A 9 14.63 0.60 6.06
N CYS A 10 14.31 1.58 6.91
CA CYS A 10 14.23 1.39 8.36
C CYS A 10 13.06 0.48 8.75
N TYR A 11 11.90 0.61 8.11
CA TYR A 11 10.77 -0.28 8.38
C TYR A 11 11.08 -1.72 7.99
N LYS A 12 11.76 -1.95 6.86
CA LYS A 12 12.15 -3.29 6.42
C LYS A 12 13.11 -4.00 7.38
N GLN A 13 13.80 -3.27 8.25
CA GLN A 13 14.67 -3.84 9.29
C GLN A 13 13.91 -4.40 10.50
N ILE A 14 12.61 -4.09 10.67
CA ILE A 14 11.81 -4.60 11.77
C ILE A 14 11.46 -6.07 11.48
N PRO A 15 11.96 -7.06 12.27
CA PRO A 15 11.80 -8.47 11.92
C PRO A 15 10.35 -8.95 11.97
N SER A 16 9.55 -8.41 12.89
CA SER A 16 8.14 -8.77 13.04
C SER A 16 7.22 -8.04 12.06
N LEU A 17 7.75 -7.14 11.22
CA LEU A 17 6.94 -6.40 10.25
C LEU A 17 6.78 -7.25 8.99
N LEU A 18 5.53 -7.64 8.71
CA LEU A 18 5.17 -8.51 7.59
C LEU A 18 4.57 -7.76 6.41
N GLN A 19 3.98 -6.58 6.66
CA GLN A 19 3.29 -5.81 5.63
C GLN A 19 3.47 -4.31 5.88
N ILE A 20 3.65 -3.54 4.81
CA ILE A 20 3.70 -2.08 4.84
C ILE A 20 2.72 -1.55 3.79
N LEU A 21 1.87 -0.61 4.18
CA LEU A 21 0.96 0.07 3.27
C LEU A 21 1.39 1.53 3.14
N TYR A 22 1.57 1.99 1.91
CA TYR A 22 1.79 3.39 1.58
C TYR A 22 0.58 3.94 0.84
N VAL A 23 -0.11 4.87 1.49
CA VAL A 23 -1.32 5.52 1.00
C VAL A 23 -0.96 6.91 0.48
N GLU A 24 -1.25 7.17 -0.79
CA GLU A 24 -1.01 8.47 -1.40
C GLU A 24 -2.19 9.42 -1.15
N SER A 25 -1.97 10.58 -0.53
CA SER A 25 -3.07 11.51 -0.22
C SER A 25 -3.60 12.27 -1.44
N GLU A 26 -2.77 12.46 -2.47
CA GLU A 26 -3.09 13.28 -3.65
C GLU A 26 -3.79 12.48 -4.76
N ARG A 27 -3.70 11.15 -4.72
CA ARG A 27 -4.28 10.24 -5.72
C ARG A 27 -4.69 8.95 -5.05
N ALA A 28 -5.81 8.38 -5.48
CA ALA A 28 -6.24 7.04 -5.07
C ALA A 28 -5.27 5.96 -5.57
N ARG A 29 -4.18 5.76 -4.83
CA ARG A 29 -3.16 4.75 -5.08
C ARG A 29 -2.59 4.24 -3.76
N ILE A 30 -2.43 2.93 -3.65
CA ILE A 30 -1.77 2.30 -2.50
C ILE A 30 -0.68 1.38 -3.01
N SER A 31 0.54 1.53 -2.47
CA SER A 31 1.58 0.52 -2.60
C SER A 31 1.56 -0.37 -1.36
N VAL A 32 1.42 -1.67 -1.56
CA VAL A 32 1.51 -2.69 -0.51
C VAL A 32 2.83 -3.42 -0.69
N MET A 33 3.60 -3.52 0.40
CA MET A 33 4.77 -4.39 0.45
C MET A 33 4.56 -5.51 1.43
N GLU A 34 4.79 -6.74 0.97
CA GLU A 34 4.61 -7.95 1.75
C GLU A 34 5.95 -8.67 1.86
N ARG A 35 6.33 -9.02 3.10
CA ARG A 35 7.54 -9.82 3.34
C ARG A 35 7.28 -11.25 2.87
N LEU A 36 8.16 -11.77 2.03
CA LEU A 36 8.10 -13.17 1.61
C LEU A 36 8.50 -14.07 2.78
N GLU A 37 7.69 -15.10 3.04
CA GLU A 37 7.91 -16.00 4.17
C GLU A 37 9.27 -16.69 4.08
N GLY A 38 10.06 -16.64 5.16
CA GLY A 38 11.40 -17.22 5.21
C GLY A 38 12.49 -16.44 4.48
N GLU A 39 12.18 -15.28 3.89
CA GLU A 39 13.15 -14.45 3.17
C GLU A 39 13.19 -13.00 3.70
N ASP A 40 14.35 -12.35 3.59
CA ASP A 40 14.45 -10.88 3.77
C ASP A 40 14.14 -10.14 2.46
N LYS A 41 13.11 -10.61 1.75
CA LYS A 41 12.64 -10.06 0.50
C LYS A 41 11.21 -9.56 0.63
N TRP A 42 10.89 -8.57 -0.19
CA TRP A 42 9.61 -7.89 -0.18
C TRP A 42 9.01 -7.95 -1.59
N LEU A 43 7.77 -8.41 -1.69
CA LEU A 43 6.94 -8.25 -2.88
C LEU A 43 6.26 -6.88 -2.81
N GLU A 44 6.29 -6.11 -3.90
CA GLU A 44 5.60 -4.83 -4.00
C GLU A 44 4.47 -4.91 -5.02
N SER A 45 3.28 -4.50 -4.60
CA SER A 45 2.06 -4.43 -5.41
C SER A 45 1.50 -3.02 -5.36
N ALA A 46 1.05 -2.49 -6.50
CA ALA A 46 0.37 -1.20 -6.56
C ALA A 46 -1.09 -1.39 -6.94
N TYR A 47 -1.98 -0.70 -6.24
CA TYR A 47 -3.42 -0.72 -6.43
C TYR A 47 -3.88 0.71 -6.71
N ASP A 48 -4.51 0.93 -7.86
CA ASP A 48 -4.90 2.26 -8.32
C ASP A 48 -6.22 2.30 -9.09
N LYS A 49 -6.94 1.17 -9.16
CA LYS A 49 -8.28 1.10 -9.74
C LYS A 49 -9.35 1.11 -8.64
N PRO A 50 -10.52 1.72 -8.87
CA PRO A 50 -11.61 1.77 -7.88
C PRO A 50 -12.04 0.40 -7.33
N GLU A 51 -12.00 -0.63 -8.18
CA GLU A 51 -12.36 -2.01 -7.89
C GLU A 51 -11.24 -2.83 -7.24
N ASP A 52 -10.03 -2.27 -7.14
CA ASP A 52 -8.90 -2.96 -6.53
C ASP A 52 -9.17 -3.22 -5.05
N ALA A 53 -8.74 -4.40 -4.60
CA ALA A 53 -8.71 -4.78 -3.20
C ALA A 53 -7.37 -5.44 -2.88
N PHE A 54 -6.89 -5.19 -1.67
CA PHE A 54 -5.68 -5.78 -1.13
C PHE A 54 -5.98 -6.45 0.21
N LEU A 55 -5.15 -7.41 0.62
CA LEU A 55 -5.35 -8.14 1.86
C LEU A 55 -4.58 -7.48 2.99
N VAL A 56 -5.23 -7.28 4.15
CA VAL A 56 -4.57 -6.93 5.41
C VAL A 56 -4.93 -7.99 6.44
N SER A 57 -3.92 -8.73 6.91
CA SER A 57 -4.12 -9.88 7.80
C SER A 57 -5.16 -10.88 7.27
N GLY A 58 -5.17 -11.10 5.95
CA GLY A 58 -6.11 -12.00 5.27
C GLY A 58 -7.50 -11.42 4.99
N ASN A 59 -7.79 -10.18 5.44
CA ASN A 59 -9.06 -9.53 5.18
C ASN A 59 -8.94 -8.62 3.94
N PRO A 60 -9.85 -8.70 2.97
CA PRO A 60 -9.86 -7.79 1.84
C PRO A 60 -10.27 -6.38 2.30
N ILE A 61 -9.47 -5.39 1.90
CA ILE A 61 -9.79 -3.97 2.03
C ILE A 61 -9.87 -3.41 0.62
N SER A 62 -11.01 -2.79 0.26
CA SER A 62 -11.15 -2.16 -1.05
C SER A 62 -10.47 -0.81 -1.07
N LEU A 63 -9.87 -0.45 -2.21
CA LEU A 63 -9.28 0.87 -2.42
C LEU A 63 -10.33 1.97 -2.21
N LYS A 64 -11.56 1.73 -2.68
CA LYS A 64 -12.70 2.63 -2.50
C LYS A 64 -13.01 2.96 -1.03
N GLU A 65 -12.94 1.97 -0.13
CA GLU A 65 -13.18 2.18 1.30
C GLU A 65 -12.09 3.05 1.94
N VAL A 66 -10.83 2.89 1.54
CA VAL A 66 -9.72 3.69 2.08
C VAL A 66 -9.86 5.17 1.73
N TYR A 67 -10.31 5.47 0.51
CA TYR A 67 -10.47 6.84 0.01
C TYR A 67 -11.89 7.40 0.23
N ALA A 68 -12.78 6.65 0.87
CA ALA A 68 -14.15 7.10 1.13
C ALA A 68 -14.15 8.40 1.96
N GLY A 69 -14.76 9.46 1.44
CA GLY A 69 -14.82 10.77 2.10
C GLY A 69 -13.64 11.69 1.81
N THR A 70 -12.63 11.25 1.06
CA THR A 70 -11.65 12.15 0.45
C THR A 70 -12.25 12.67 -0.86
N ALA A 71 -12.22 13.98 -1.11
CA ALA A 71 -12.76 14.60 -2.32
C ALA A 71 -11.96 14.28 -3.61
N GLY A 72 -11.05 13.30 -3.55
CA GLY A 72 -10.29 12.81 -4.68
C GLY A 72 -11.15 11.86 -5.50
N GLU A 73 -11.70 12.35 -6.61
CA GLU A 73 -12.17 11.48 -7.68
C GLU A 73 -11.08 10.45 -7.96
N VAL A 74 -11.42 9.15 -7.89
CA VAL A 74 -10.56 8.08 -8.37
C VAL A 74 -10.46 8.26 -9.87
N ARG A 75 -9.52 9.09 -10.33
CA ARG A 75 -9.28 9.30 -11.75
C ARG A 75 -8.45 8.11 -12.26
N PRO A 76 -9.01 7.27 -13.15
CA PRO A 76 -8.22 6.26 -13.82
C PRO A 76 -7.11 6.93 -14.63
N LEU A 77 -5.99 6.23 -14.83
CA LEU A 77 -4.96 6.66 -15.77
C LEU A 77 -5.49 6.44 -17.19
N ASP A 78 -5.60 7.52 -17.96
CA ASP A 78 -5.76 7.48 -19.42
C ASP A 78 -4.50 6.94 -20.11
#